data_AF-A0A920SD94-F1
#
_entry.id   AF-A0A920SD94-F1
#
_cell.length_a   1.000
_cell.length_b   1.000
_cell.length_c   1.000
_cell.angle_alpha   90.00
_cell.angle_beta   90.00
_cell.angle_gamma   90.00
#
_symmetry.space_group_name_H-M   'P 1'
#
loop_
_entity.id
_entity.type
_entity.pdbx_description
1 polymer ?
#
loop_
_entity_poly.entity_id
_entity_poly.type
_entity_poly.pdbx_seq_one_letter_code
_entity_poly.pdbx_strand_id
1 'polypeptide(L)'
;MRFALPPNPAELSVQSDLPGGDIVSIGTGFALTSPVVPGAHSIDFSYVFPYEGETVSYRQSLVQGADIFQILIPETFPDIAVSGLSTVEPVNIQGTSYRAYEIRDIPKGQGLQIEITRMPLPDVWTKFLNSIMSSRFWQIAIPSALGAALTFMLLWGLTRGYQRDYGSTDQYATSSHAADTTERAVIIRRIVELDLKFQEGAIPEQDYSSRREELLDQVINPIGIRKKPAEE
;
A
#
# COMPACT_ATOMS: atom_id res chain seq x y z
N MET A 1 0.06 -40.80 -10.97
CA MET A 1 -1.31 -40.20 -10.85
C MET A 1 -1.25 -38.69 -11.03
N ARG A 2 -2.35 -38.03 -11.41
CA ARG A 2 -2.38 -36.57 -11.67
C ARG A 2 -3.45 -35.90 -10.81
N PHE A 3 -3.13 -34.75 -10.24
CA PHE A 3 -4.01 -33.94 -9.40
C PHE A 3 -4.05 -32.52 -9.95
N ALA A 4 -5.26 -31.98 -10.14
CA ALA A 4 -5.44 -30.61 -10.59
C ALA A 4 -5.38 -29.64 -9.42
N LEU A 5 -4.74 -28.49 -9.64
CA LEU A 5 -4.67 -27.38 -8.69
C LEU A 5 -5.36 -26.14 -9.29
N PRO A 6 -5.85 -25.23 -8.44
CA PRO A 6 -6.31 -23.92 -8.89
C PRO A 6 -5.18 -23.11 -9.55
N PRO A 7 -5.51 -22.04 -10.29
CA PRO A 7 -4.51 -21.20 -10.93
C PRO A 7 -3.55 -20.56 -9.92
N ASN A 8 -2.27 -20.49 -10.30
CA ASN A 8 -1.18 -19.89 -9.50
C ASN A 8 -1.05 -20.48 -8.08
N PRO A 9 -0.93 -21.82 -7.92
CA PRO A 9 -0.74 -22.41 -6.62
C PRO A 9 0.66 -22.06 -6.08
N ALA A 10 0.73 -21.80 -4.79
CA ALA A 10 1.94 -21.57 -4.03
C ALA A 10 1.97 -22.49 -2.79
N GLU A 11 3.16 -22.65 -2.22
CA GLU A 11 3.38 -23.44 -1.00
C GLU A 11 2.82 -24.87 -1.08
N LEU A 12 2.93 -25.50 -2.26
CA LEU A 12 2.50 -26.88 -2.45
C LEU A 12 3.34 -27.82 -1.57
N SER A 13 2.69 -28.48 -0.62
CA SER A 13 3.24 -29.57 0.17
C SER A 13 2.48 -30.83 -0.15
N VAL A 14 3.18 -31.94 -0.40
CA VAL A 14 2.58 -33.24 -0.73
C VAL A 14 3.25 -34.30 0.14
N GLN A 15 2.42 -35.06 0.85
CA GLN A 15 2.81 -36.22 1.63
C GLN A 15 2.08 -37.44 1.07
N SER A 16 2.79 -38.56 0.92
CA SER A 16 2.25 -39.78 0.32
C SER A 16 2.87 -40.99 1.02
N ASP A 17 2.07 -42.03 1.21
CA ASP A 17 2.54 -43.35 1.69
C ASP A 17 3.05 -44.26 0.56
N LEU A 18 2.88 -43.84 -0.69
CA LEU A 18 3.36 -44.58 -1.86
C LEU A 18 4.90 -44.74 -1.86
N PRO A 19 5.41 -45.94 -2.19
CA PRO A 19 6.83 -46.24 -2.12
C PRO A 19 7.61 -45.60 -3.28
N GLY A 20 8.53 -44.69 -2.93
CA GLY A 20 9.42 -44.03 -3.89
C GLY A 20 8.68 -43.19 -4.94
N GLY A 21 9.41 -42.40 -5.72
CA GLY A 21 8.86 -41.58 -6.81
C GLY A 21 8.94 -40.08 -6.54
N ASP A 22 8.90 -39.32 -7.63
CA ASP A 22 9.05 -37.88 -7.63
C ASP A 22 7.69 -37.19 -7.76
N ILE A 23 7.57 -36.04 -7.09
CA ILE A 23 6.48 -35.11 -7.30
C ILE A 23 6.89 -34.19 -8.45
N VAL A 24 6.17 -34.29 -9.57
CA VAL A 24 6.43 -33.48 -10.76
C VAL A 24 5.33 -32.45 -10.92
N SER A 25 5.70 -31.16 -10.97
CA SER A 25 4.76 -30.10 -11.30
C SER A 25 4.37 -30.17 -12.78
N ILE A 26 3.07 -30.15 -13.07
CA ILE A 26 2.53 -30.29 -14.42
C ILE A 26 1.51 -29.18 -14.71
N GLY A 27 1.97 -28.03 -15.19
CA GLY A 27 1.13 -26.94 -15.71
C GLY A 27 0.07 -26.44 -14.73
N THR A 28 -1.09 -27.11 -14.70
CA THR A 28 -2.26 -26.83 -13.86
C THR A 28 -2.38 -27.76 -12.65
N GLY A 29 -1.28 -28.33 -12.15
CA GLY A 29 -1.32 -29.27 -11.03
C GLY A 29 0.00 -29.99 -10.78
N PHE A 30 -0.09 -31.20 -10.20
CA PHE A 30 1.08 -32.05 -9.98
C PHE A 30 0.79 -33.51 -10.32
N ALA A 31 1.86 -34.28 -10.52
CA ALA A 31 1.81 -35.70 -10.80
C ALA A 31 2.75 -36.46 -9.87
N LEU A 32 2.29 -37.60 -9.38
CA LEU A 32 3.10 -38.60 -8.70
C LEU A 32 3.54 -39.66 -9.70
N THR A 33 4.85 -39.89 -9.82
CA THR A 33 5.42 -40.93 -10.70
C THR A 33 5.60 -42.28 -9.99
N SER A 34 5.30 -42.33 -8.69
CA SER A 34 5.32 -43.53 -7.87
C SER A 34 4.44 -44.65 -8.44
N PRO A 35 4.91 -45.91 -8.45
CA PRO A 35 4.06 -47.04 -8.77
C PRO A 35 2.98 -47.20 -7.69
N VAL A 36 1.74 -47.39 -8.11
CA VAL A 36 0.61 -47.66 -7.20
C VAL A 36 0.48 -49.17 -7.05
N VAL A 37 0.96 -49.70 -5.93
CA VAL A 37 0.77 -51.13 -5.60
C VAL A 37 -0.67 -51.41 -5.20
N PRO A 38 -1.20 -52.63 -5.35
CA PRO A 38 -2.55 -52.95 -4.87
C PRO A 38 -2.69 -52.68 -3.36
N GLY A 39 -3.78 -52.04 -2.95
CA GLY A 39 -4.04 -51.66 -1.56
C GLY A 39 -4.70 -50.29 -1.44
N ALA A 40 -4.99 -49.90 -0.20
CA ALA A 40 -5.37 -48.53 0.13
C ALA A 40 -4.11 -47.69 0.31
N HIS A 41 -4.13 -46.49 -0.28
CA HIS A 41 -3.04 -45.52 -0.21
C HIS A 41 -3.62 -44.15 0.06
N SER A 42 -2.87 -43.34 0.80
CA SER A 42 -3.25 -42.00 1.24
C SER A 42 -2.27 -40.96 0.72
N ILE A 43 -2.82 -39.87 0.21
CA ILE A 43 -2.05 -38.74 -0.29
C ILE A 43 -2.68 -37.49 0.30
N ASP A 44 -1.89 -36.77 1.08
CA ASP A 44 -2.26 -35.50 1.67
C ASP A 44 -1.50 -34.41 0.95
N PHE A 45 -2.20 -33.36 0.54
CA PHE A 45 -1.56 -32.19 -0.05
C PHE A 45 -2.24 -30.91 0.36
N SER A 46 -1.44 -29.87 0.54
CA SER A 46 -1.89 -28.53 0.88
C SER A 46 -1.28 -27.52 -0.08
N TYR A 47 -2.01 -26.45 -0.33
CA TYR A 47 -1.56 -25.35 -1.16
C TYR A 47 -2.30 -24.07 -0.76
N VAL A 48 -1.72 -22.94 -1.13
CA VAL A 48 -2.40 -21.65 -1.11
C VAL A 48 -2.48 -21.11 -2.53
N PHE A 49 -3.52 -20.35 -2.85
CA PHE A 49 -3.60 -19.68 -4.13
C PHE A 49 -4.14 -18.26 -3.93
N PRO A 50 -3.61 -17.28 -4.67
CA PRO A 50 -4.05 -15.90 -4.54
C PRO A 50 -5.43 -15.73 -5.16
N TYR A 51 -6.21 -14.81 -4.59
CA TYR A 51 -7.43 -14.32 -5.20
C TYR A 51 -7.41 -12.79 -5.32
N GLU A 52 -8.24 -12.29 -6.23
CA GLU A 52 -8.41 -10.87 -6.49
C GLU A 52 -9.90 -10.51 -6.46
N GLY A 53 -10.22 -9.40 -5.79
CA GLY A 53 -11.61 -8.97 -5.60
C GLY A 53 -12.37 -9.81 -4.58
N GLU A 54 -13.69 -9.81 -4.73
CA GLU A 54 -14.64 -10.43 -3.80
C GLU A 54 -15.15 -11.81 -4.26
N THR A 55 -14.74 -12.25 -5.46
CA THR A 55 -15.24 -13.49 -6.08
C THR A 55 -14.10 -14.32 -6.63
N VAL A 56 -14.12 -15.62 -6.32
CA VAL A 56 -13.26 -16.63 -6.94
C VAL A 56 -14.12 -17.62 -7.66
N SER A 57 -13.80 -17.82 -8.94
CA SER A 57 -14.44 -18.82 -9.77
C SER A 57 -13.37 -19.62 -10.49
N TYR A 58 -13.38 -20.94 -10.29
CA TYR A 58 -12.46 -21.84 -10.98
C TYR A 58 -13.10 -23.21 -11.17
N ARG A 59 -12.58 -23.93 -12.17
CA ARG A 59 -13.00 -25.29 -12.47
C ARG A 59 -12.02 -26.28 -11.88
N GLN A 60 -12.44 -27.02 -10.86
CA GLN A 60 -11.66 -28.10 -10.28
C GLN A 60 -11.88 -29.38 -11.09
N SER A 61 -10.83 -29.92 -11.71
CA SER A 61 -10.90 -31.22 -12.40
C SER A 61 -10.66 -32.37 -11.43
N LEU A 62 -11.59 -33.34 -11.37
CA LEU A 62 -11.49 -34.51 -10.51
C LEU A 62 -11.28 -35.75 -11.37
N VAL A 63 -10.05 -35.93 -11.86
CA VAL A 63 -9.66 -37.05 -12.74
C VAL A 63 -10.00 -38.41 -12.11
N GLN A 64 -9.83 -38.54 -10.79
CA GLN A 64 -10.12 -39.77 -10.05
C GLN A 64 -11.57 -39.85 -9.54
N GLY A 65 -12.39 -38.82 -9.78
CA GLY A 65 -13.69 -38.65 -9.12
C GLY A 65 -13.52 -38.29 -7.64
N ALA A 66 -14.65 -38.18 -6.94
CA ALA A 66 -14.68 -38.02 -5.49
C ALA A 66 -16.01 -38.52 -4.93
N ASP A 67 -15.96 -39.35 -3.89
CA ASP A 67 -17.18 -39.75 -3.17
C ASP A 67 -17.77 -38.55 -2.43
N ILE A 68 -16.90 -37.71 -1.85
CA ILE A 68 -17.26 -36.48 -1.13
C ILE A 68 -16.30 -35.39 -1.55
N PHE A 69 -16.84 -34.23 -1.92
CA PHE A 69 -16.09 -32.98 -2.06
C PHE A 69 -16.71 -31.94 -1.14
N GLN A 70 -15.88 -31.37 -0.25
CA GLN A 70 -16.34 -30.48 0.81
C GLN A 70 -15.53 -29.18 0.82
N ILE A 71 -16.24 -28.06 1.01
CA ILE A 71 -15.67 -26.74 1.24
C ILE A 71 -16.05 -26.32 2.66
N LEU A 72 -15.04 -25.94 3.45
CA LEU A 72 -15.20 -25.52 4.83
C LEU A 72 -14.88 -24.04 4.97
N ILE A 73 -15.82 -23.28 5.52
CA ILE A 73 -15.68 -21.83 5.74
C ILE A 73 -15.78 -21.55 7.23
N PRO A 74 -14.76 -20.95 7.86
CA PRO A 74 -14.83 -20.54 9.26
C PRO A 74 -16.03 -19.63 9.53
N GLU A 75 -16.72 -19.84 10.64
CA GLU A 75 -17.87 -18.99 11.01
C GLU A 75 -17.51 -17.52 11.24
N THR A 76 -16.23 -17.20 11.43
CA THR A 76 -15.69 -15.83 11.50
C THR A 76 -15.94 -15.02 10.23
N PHE A 77 -16.21 -15.69 9.09
CA PHE A 77 -16.55 -15.05 7.82
C PHE A 77 -18.00 -15.39 7.43
N PRO A 78 -19.01 -14.72 8.02
CA PRO A 78 -20.42 -15.03 7.79
C PRO A 78 -20.87 -14.71 6.35
N ASP A 79 -20.23 -13.72 5.73
CA ASP A 79 -20.63 -13.24 4.43
C ASP A 79 -20.15 -14.10 3.26
N ILE A 80 -19.25 -15.06 3.45
CA ILE A 80 -18.80 -15.88 2.32
C ILE A 80 -19.92 -16.84 1.91
N ALA A 81 -20.27 -16.83 0.62
CA ALA A 81 -21.22 -17.77 0.02
C ALA A 81 -20.56 -18.63 -1.06
N VAL A 82 -20.97 -19.89 -1.12
CA VAL A 82 -20.53 -20.87 -2.10
C VAL A 82 -21.72 -21.30 -2.95
N SER A 83 -21.57 -21.22 -4.27
CA SER A 83 -22.58 -21.66 -5.23
C SER A 83 -22.28 -23.08 -5.73
N GLY A 84 -23.32 -23.84 -6.04
CA GLY A 84 -23.19 -25.17 -6.66
C GLY A 84 -22.92 -26.33 -5.70
N LEU A 85 -22.99 -26.09 -4.38
CA LEU A 85 -22.85 -27.11 -3.34
C LEU A 85 -24.03 -27.05 -2.37
N SER A 86 -24.36 -28.17 -1.74
CA SER A 86 -25.40 -28.25 -0.72
C SER A 86 -24.81 -27.93 0.65
N THR A 87 -25.47 -27.05 1.42
CA THR A 87 -25.09 -26.80 2.81
C THR A 87 -25.37 -28.02 3.67
N VAL A 88 -24.40 -28.44 4.49
CA VAL A 88 -24.53 -29.54 5.45
C VAL A 88 -24.32 -29.04 6.88
N GLU A 89 -24.40 -29.94 7.86
CA GLU A 89 -24.21 -29.57 9.26
C GLU A 89 -22.81 -28.96 9.49
N PRO A 90 -22.69 -27.90 10.32
CA PRO A 90 -21.40 -27.32 10.66
C PRO A 90 -20.44 -28.34 11.26
N VAL A 91 -19.19 -28.28 10.85
CA VAL A 91 -18.12 -29.18 11.31
C VAL A 91 -17.23 -28.42 12.28
N ASN A 92 -16.98 -28.99 13.47
CA ASN A 92 -16.06 -28.40 14.43
C ASN A 92 -14.70 -29.10 14.35
N ILE A 93 -13.66 -28.35 14.03
CA ILE A 93 -12.28 -28.85 13.91
C ILE A 93 -11.41 -28.05 14.88
N GLN A 94 -10.81 -28.74 15.85
CA GLN A 94 -9.90 -28.16 16.85
C GLN A 94 -10.48 -26.91 17.56
N GLY A 95 -11.79 -26.90 17.82
CA GLY A 95 -12.48 -25.79 18.51
C GLY A 95 -12.93 -24.65 17.59
N THR A 96 -12.63 -24.70 16.29
CA THR A 96 -13.15 -23.74 15.30
C THR A 96 -14.36 -24.35 14.60
N SER A 97 -15.48 -23.63 14.58
CA SER A 97 -16.70 -24.03 13.86
C SER A 97 -16.62 -23.61 12.39
N TYR A 98 -16.91 -24.54 11.48
CA TYR A 98 -16.91 -24.34 10.04
C TYR A 98 -18.30 -24.61 9.47
N ARG A 99 -18.79 -23.68 8.65
CA ARG A 99 -19.91 -23.99 7.75
C ARG A 99 -19.40 -24.88 6.64
N ALA A 100 -20.05 -26.01 6.44
CA ALA A 100 -19.66 -27.01 5.46
C ALA A 100 -20.62 -26.99 4.27
N TYR A 101 -20.03 -26.99 3.07
CA TYR A 101 -20.73 -27.12 1.79
C TYR A 101 -20.21 -28.38 1.11
N GLU A 102 -21.11 -29.24 0.67
CA GLU A 102 -20.76 -30.58 0.20
C GLU A 102 -21.49 -30.93 -1.10
N ILE A 103 -20.81 -31.74 -1.92
CA ILE A 103 -21.39 -32.48 -3.03
C ILE A 103 -20.83 -33.91 -2.99
N ARG A 104 -21.65 -34.88 -3.40
CA ARG A 104 -21.33 -36.32 -3.33
C ARG A 104 -21.30 -36.96 -4.70
N ASP A 105 -20.68 -38.13 -4.77
CA ASP A 105 -20.71 -39.05 -5.89
C ASP A 105 -20.28 -38.41 -7.22
N ILE A 106 -19.17 -37.66 -7.20
CA ILE A 106 -18.62 -37.02 -8.41
C ILE A 106 -17.94 -38.10 -9.28
N PRO A 107 -18.44 -38.35 -10.51
CA PRO A 107 -17.85 -39.32 -11.42
C PRO A 107 -16.42 -38.98 -11.84
N LYS A 108 -15.66 -40.02 -12.17
CA LYS A 108 -14.29 -39.89 -12.68
C LYS A 108 -14.23 -39.04 -13.94
N GLY A 109 -13.28 -38.10 -13.96
CA GLY A 109 -13.08 -37.20 -15.11
C GLY A 109 -14.09 -36.06 -15.21
N GLN A 110 -15.13 -36.05 -14.38
CA GLN A 110 -15.94 -34.84 -14.20
C GLN A 110 -15.19 -33.82 -13.34
N GLY A 111 -15.52 -32.55 -13.54
CA GLY A 111 -14.98 -31.46 -12.75
C GLY A 111 -16.13 -30.62 -12.21
N LEU A 112 -15.85 -29.90 -11.12
CA LEU A 112 -16.81 -29.02 -10.46
C LEU A 112 -16.47 -27.57 -10.78
N GLN A 113 -17.47 -26.78 -11.15
CA GLN A 113 -17.34 -25.33 -11.18
C GLN A 113 -17.58 -24.84 -9.76
N ILE A 114 -16.55 -24.25 -9.16
CA ILE A 114 -16.62 -23.68 -7.83
C ILE A 114 -16.71 -22.18 -7.99
N GLU A 115 -17.68 -21.58 -7.31
CA GLU A 115 -17.85 -20.14 -7.25
C GLU A 115 -18.04 -19.74 -5.79
N ILE A 116 -17.10 -18.96 -5.28
CA ILE A 116 -17.08 -18.42 -3.93
C ILE A 116 -17.20 -16.91 -4.06
N THR A 117 -18.21 -16.34 -3.42
CA THR A 117 -18.55 -14.91 -3.50
C THR A 117 -18.44 -14.26 -2.13
N ARG A 118 -18.37 -12.91 -2.13
CA ARG A 118 -18.27 -12.08 -0.92
C ARG A 118 -17.06 -12.46 -0.06
N MET A 119 -15.96 -12.82 -0.72
CA MET A 119 -14.69 -13.03 -0.05
C MET A 119 -14.17 -11.70 0.50
N PRO A 120 -13.52 -11.71 1.68
CA PRO A 120 -12.93 -10.50 2.22
C PRO A 120 -11.90 -9.98 1.21
N LEU A 121 -11.95 -8.70 0.85
CA LEU A 121 -10.94 -8.18 -0.07
C LEU A 121 -9.56 -8.34 0.60
N PRO A 122 -8.55 -8.87 -0.11
CA PRO A 122 -7.19 -8.78 0.37
C PRO A 122 -6.89 -7.28 0.43
N ASP A 123 -6.78 -6.74 1.64
CA ASP A 123 -6.59 -5.32 1.89
C ASP A 123 -5.46 -4.82 1.01
N VAL A 124 -5.80 -4.05 -0.03
CA VAL A 124 -4.89 -3.60 -1.08
C VAL A 124 -3.68 -2.83 -0.53
N TRP A 125 -3.81 -2.33 0.70
CA TRP A 125 -2.74 -1.75 1.50
C TRP A 125 -1.64 -2.75 1.89
N THR A 126 -1.96 -4.01 2.16
CA THR A 126 -0.97 -5.05 2.47
C THR A 126 -0.14 -5.46 1.25
N LYS A 127 -0.74 -5.49 0.05
CA LYS A 127 -0.02 -5.70 -1.21
C LYS A 127 0.89 -4.52 -1.56
N PHE A 128 0.47 -3.28 -1.27
CA PHE A 128 1.28 -2.08 -1.52
C PHE A 128 2.47 -1.98 -0.55
N LEU A 129 2.26 -2.24 0.74
CA LEU A 129 3.34 -2.25 1.75
C LEU A 129 4.37 -3.36 1.50
N ASN A 130 3.92 -4.56 1.11
CA ASN A 130 4.83 -5.66 0.76
C ASN A 130 5.57 -5.42 -0.57
N SER A 131 4.98 -4.64 -1.50
CA SER A 131 5.64 -4.24 -2.75
C SER A 131 6.77 -3.23 -2.51
N ILE A 132 6.58 -2.28 -1.57
CA ILE A 132 7.60 -1.30 -1.15
C ILE A 132 8.81 -1.98 -0.48
N MET A 133 8.61 -3.10 0.21
CA MET A 133 9.68 -3.88 0.84
C MET A 133 10.43 -4.83 -0.10
N SER A 134 10.05 -4.94 -1.38
CA SER A 134 10.80 -5.79 -2.32
C SER A 134 12.10 -5.13 -2.77
N SER A 135 13.21 -5.85 -2.58
CA SER A 135 14.62 -5.43 -2.76
C SER A 135 14.98 -4.78 -4.11
N ARG A 136 14.10 -4.81 -5.11
CA ARG A 136 14.30 -4.20 -6.44
C ARG A 136 13.86 -2.74 -6.50
N PHE A 137 12.92 -2.29 -5.65
CA PHE A 137 12.54 -0.87 -5.56
C PHE A 137 13.64 -0.03 -4.93
N TRP A 138 14.34 -0.54 -3.92
CA TRP A 138 15.42 0.21 -3.26
C TRP A 138 16.61 0.50 -4.22
N GLN A 139 16.81 -0.34 -5.24
CA GLN A 139 17.84 -0.13 -6.27
C GLN A 139 17.54 1.03 -7.23
N ILE A 140 16.27 1.43 -7.39
CA ILE A 140 15.86 2.52 -8.30
C ILE A 140 15.41 3.76 -7.52
N ALA A 141 14.71 3.56 -6.40
CA ALA A 141 14.16 4.65 -5.60
C ALA A 141 15.26 5.52 -4.96
N ILE A 142 16.35 4.92 -4.45
CA ILE A 142 17.47 5.68 -3.88
C ILE A 142 18.17 6.56 -4.93
N PRO A 143 18.66 6.02 -6.07
CA PRO A 143 19.34 6.87 -7.04
C PRO A 143 18.39 7.88 -7.70
N SER A 144 17.10 7.57 -7.84
CA SER A 144 16.12 8.53 -8.35
C SER A 144 15.83 9.67 -7.37
N ALA A 145 15.65 9.38 -6.08
CA ALA A 145 15.49 10.40 -5.04
C ALA A 145 16.75 11.27 -4.91
N LEU A 146 17.93 10.67 -4.98
CA LEU A 146 19.21 11.39 -4.97
C LEU A 146 19.38 12.26 -6.22
N GLY A 147 19.01 11.74 -7.40
CA GLY A 147 19.00 12.49 -8.64
C GLY A 147 18.05 13.69 -8.59
N ALA A 148 16.83 13.51 -8.06
CA ALA A 148 15.85 14.57 -7.88
C ALA A 148 16.31 15.62 -6.85
N ALA A 149 16.94 15.19 -5.76
CA ALA A 149 17.49 16.10 -4.76
C ALA A 149 18.66 16.92 -5.33
N LEU A 150 19.53 16.31 -6.13
CA LEU A 150 20.65 16.99 -6.79
C LEU A 150 20.17 17.96 -7.87
N THR A 151 19.19 17.59 -8.70
CA THR A 151 18.62 18.51 -9.69
C THR A 151 17.88 19.66 -9.02
N PHE A 152 17.13 19.39 -7.96
CA PHE A 152 16.50 20.43 -7.15
C PHE A 152 17.54 21.35 -6.51
N MET A 153 18.61 20.81 -5.93
CA MET A 153 19.68 21.58 -5.32
C MET A 153 20.49 22.37 -6.37
N LEU A 154 20.66 21.85 -7.58
CA LEU A 154 21.29 22.54 -8.72
C LEU A 154 20.41 23.69 -9.21
N LEU A 155 19.10 23.47 -9.38
CA LEU A 155 18.14 24.52 -9.75
C LEU A 155 18.07 25.59 -8.67
N TRP A 156 18.04 25.18 -7.41
CA TRP A 156 18.05 26.07 -6.26
C TRP A 156 19.37 26.86 -6.15
N GLY A 157 20.49 26.21 -6.45
CA GLY A 157 21.82 26.81 -6.51
C GLY A 157 21.98 27.79 -7.67
N LEU A 158 21.40 27.53 -8.84
CA LEU A 158 21.41 28.45 -9.98
C LEU A 158 20.50 29.66 -9.74
N THR A 159 19.37 29.45 -9.06
CA THR A 159 18.43 30.53 -8.73
C THR A 159 18.86 31.39 -7.54
N ARG A 160 19.71 30.87 -6.63
CA ARG A 160 20.30 31.66 -5.52
C ARG A 160 21.77 32.04 -5.69
N GLY A 161 22.51 31.43 -6.62
CA GLY A 161 23.96 31.49 -6.68
C GLY A 161 24.56 32.59 -7.55
N TYR A 162 23.76 33.41 -8.24
CA TYR A 162 24.29 34.51 -9.06
C TYR A 162 24.51 35.83 -8.28
N GLN A 163 24.34 35.82 -6.96
CA GLN A 163 24.75 36.93 -6.09
C GLN A 163 25.91 36.49 -5.19
N ARG A 164 27.09 36.38 -5.81
CA ARG A 164 28.36 36.63 -5.12
C ARG A 164 29.15 37.63 -5.95
N ASP A 165 29.33 38.80 -5.33
CA ASP A 165 30.15 39.94 -5.72
C ASP A 165 31.41 39.58 -6.51
N TYR A 166 31.68 40.30 -7.60
CA TYR A 166 32.78 41.28 -7.72
C TYR A 166 32.84 41.83 -9.16
N GLY A 167 32.73 43.15 -9.31
CA GLY A 167 33.04 43.82 -10.58
C GLY A 167 32.22 45.08 -10.82
N SER A 168 32.62 46.16 -10.15
CA SER A 168 32.15 47.53 -10.33
C SER A 168 32.05 47.96 -11.80
N THR A 169 30.96 48.64 -12.17
CA THR A 169 30.92 49.98 -12.83
C THR A 169 29.59 50.14 -13.57
N ASP A 170 29.08 51.38 -13.51
CA ASP A 170 27.92 51.96 -14.21
C ASP A 170 26.53 51.87 -13.55
N GLN A 171 26.32 52.91 -12.73
CA GLN A 171 25.16 53.81 -12.72
C GLN A 171 24.16 53.60 -13.87
N TYR A 172 22.87 53.45 -13.56
CA TYR A 172 21.80 54.46 -13.72
C TYR A 172 20.43 53.83 -13.37
N ALA A 173 19.67 54.54 -12.54
CA ALA A 173 18.22 54.45 -12.34
C ALA A 173 17.60 53.10 -11.87
N THR A 174 17.32 52.99 -10.57
CA THR A 174 16.01 52.54 -10.00
C THR A 174 16.08 52.69 -8.47
N SER A 175 15.91 53.92 -7.99
CA SER A 175 15.96 54.28 -6.57
C SER A 175 14.56 54.55 -5.98
N SER A 176 13.62 53.63 -6.20
CA SER A 176 12.30 53.65 -5.54
C SER A 176 11.76 52.29 -5.09
N HIS A 177 12.28 51.15 -5.58
CA HIS A 177 11.83 49.80 -5.16
C HIS A 177 12.77 49.07 -4.19
N ALA A 178 14.03 49.50 -4.06
CA ALA A 178 15.00 48.86 -3.16
C ALA A 178 14.78 49.22 -1.67
N ALA A 179 14.28 50.42 -1.39
CA ALA A 179 13.95 50.85 -0.03
C ALA A 179 12.76 50.06 0.54
N ASP A 180 11.69 49.89 -0.25
CA ASP A 180 10.48 49.14 0.10
C ASP A 180 10.78 47.66 0.39
N THR A 181 11.69 47.04 -0.38
CA THR A 181 12.10 45.64 -0.15
C THR A 181 12.85 45.46 1.18
N THR A 182 13.66 46.46 1.57
CA THR A 182 14.46 46.40 2.80
C THR A 182 13.58 46.60 4.04
N GLU A 183 12.62 47.52 4.00
CA GLU A 183 11.67 47.75 5.09
C GLU A 183 10.76 46.54 5.33
N ARG A 184 10.23 45.95 4.24
CA ARG A 184 9.45 44.70 4.34
C ARG A 184 10.25 43.54 4.91
N ALA A 185 11.53 43.41 4.54
CA ALA A 185 12.39 42.36 5.07
C ALA A 185 12.60 42.47 6.60
N VAL A 186 12.65 43.69 7.14
CA VAL A 186 12.73 43.93 8.60
C VAL A 186 11.44 43.50 9.31
N ILE A 187 10.27 43.81 8.74
CA ILE A 187 8.98 43.46 9.34
C ILE A 187 8.76 41.94 9.31
N ILE A 188 9.10 41.28 8.20
CA ILE A 188 9.02 39.81 8.07
C ILE A 188 9.88 39.13 9.14
N ARG A 189 11.09 39.64 9.42
CA ARG A 189 11.94 39.10 10.48
C ARG A 189 11.30 39.22 11.87
N ARG A 190 10.58 40.31 12.16
CA ARG A 190 9.86 40.48 13.43
C ARG A 190 8.69 39.51 13.59
N ILE A 191 7.99 39.19 12.48
CA ILE A 191 6.92 38.17 12.49
C ILE A 191 7.50 36.78 12.80
N VAL A 192 8.65 36.43 12.20
CA VAL A 192 9.32 35.14 12.48
C VAL A 192 9.74 35.02 13.94
N GLU A 193 10.24 36.10 14.54
CA GLU A 193 10.61 36.10 15.97
C GLU A 193 9.40 35.99 16.89
N LEU A 194 8.27 36.64 16.53
CA LEU A 194 7.03 36.53 17.28
C LEU A 194 6.45 35.10 17.23
N ASP A 195 6.51 34.46 16.07
CA ASP A 195 6.02 33.10 15.86
C ASP A 195 6.84 32.07 16.65
N LEU A 196 8.17 32.26 16.71
CA LEU A 196 9.06 31.42 17.50
C LEU A 196 8.75 31.55 19.01
N LYS A 197 8.52 32.77 19.51
CA LYS A 197 8.15 33.01 20.93
C LYS A 197 6.79 32.42 21.31
N PHE A 198 5.83 32.38 20.38
CA PHE A 198 4.54 31.72 20.62
C PHE A 198 4.70 30.19 20.67
N GLN A 199 5.48 29.61 19.76
CA GLN A 199 5.77 28.17 19.77
C GLN A 199 6.52 27.72 21.03
N GLU A 200 7.39 28.58 21.57
CA GLU A 200 8.07 28.37 22.85
C GLU A 200 7.17 28.59 24.08
N GLY A 201 5.89 28.96 23.88
CA GLY A 201 4.92 29.20 24.96
C GLY A 201 5.19 30.46 25.78
N ALA A 202 6.08 31.35 25.30
CA ALA A 202 6.52 32.54 26.02
C ALA A 202 5.51 33.71 25.97
N ILE A 203 4.47 33.61 25.11
CA ILE A 203 3.41 34.62 24.97
C ILE A 203 2.02 33.98 24.91
N PRO A 204 1.00 34.57 25.56
CA PRO A 204 -0.38 34.12 25.46
C PRO A 204 -0.96 34.29 24.04
N GLU A 205 -1.85 33.39 23.62
CA GLU A 205 -2.47 33.38 22.28
C GLU A 205 -3.21 34.68 21.94
N GLN A 206 -3.88 35.29 22.91
CA GLN A 206 -4.58 36.56 22.73
C GLN A 206 -3.60 37.70 22.38
N ASP A 207 -2.45 37.75 23.05
CA ASP A 207 -1.40 38.75 22.81
C ASP A 207 -0.64 38.50 21.49
N TYR A 208 -0.46 37.22 21.11
CA TYR A 208 0.13 36.83 19.83
C TYR A 208 -0.74 37.29 18.66
N SER A 209 -2.05 37.03 18.74
CA SER A 209 -3.00 37.31 17.66
C SER A 209 -3.06 38.80 17.32
N SER A 210 -3.20 39.67 18.34
CA SER A 210 -3.23 41.12 18.13
C SER A 210 -1.93 41.68 17.55
N ARG A 211 -0.76 41.21 18.02
CA ARG A 211 0.55 41.68 17.54
C ARG A 211 0.86 41.19 16.12
N ARG A 212 0.40 39.99 15.77
CA ARG A 212 0.56 39.44 14.43
C ARG A 212 -0.28 40.20 13.41
N GLU A 213 -1.51 40.59 13.76
CA GLU A 213 -2.37 41.40 12.89
C GLU A 213 -1.77 42.79 12.64
N GLU A 214 -1.24 43.46 13.66
CA GLU A 214 -0.56 44.75 13.51
C GLU A 214 0.64 44.68 12.55
N LEU A 215 1.46 43.63 12.67
CA LEU A 215 2.62 43.44 11.80
C LEU A 215 2.23 43.05 10.37
N LEU A 216 1.15 42.31 10.18
CA LEU A 216 0.63 41.97 8.85
C LEU A 216 0.06 43.19 8.12
N ASP A 217 -0.63 44.08 8.84
CA ASP A 217 -1.13 45.33 8.27
C ASP A 217 0.02 46.22 7.76
N GLN A 218 1.14 46.27 8.51
CA GLN A 218 2.36 46.99 8.10
C GLN A 218 3.07 46.37 6.89
N VAL A 219 2.92 45.06 6.63
CA VAL A 219 3.49 44.40 5.44
C VAL A 219 2.65 44.69 4.18
N ILE A 220 1.33 44.80 4.33
CA ILE A 220 0.40 45.00 3.22
C ILE A 220 0.36 46.47 2.78
N ASN A 221 0.61 47.41 3.71
CA ASN A 221 0.55 48.86 3.43
C ASN A 221 1.83 49.60 3.90
N PRO A 222 2.94 49.58 3.14
CA PRO A 222 4.18 50.24 3.55
C PRO A 222 4.13 51.78 3.51
N ILE A 223 3.06 52.39 2.99
CA ILE A 223 2.94 53.85 2.83
C ILE A 223 1.85 54.39 3.77
N GLY A 224 2.20 54.49 5.06
CA GLY A 224 1.23 54.83 6.09
C GLY A 224 1.72 55.75 7.21
N ILE A 225 2.90 56.36 7.16
CA ILE A 225 3.32 57.34 8.18
C ILE A 225 4.03 58.56 7.56
N ARG A 226 3.24 59.49 7.03
CA ARG A 226 3.51 60.93 7.13
C ARG A 226 2.21 61.65 7.48
N LYS A 227 1.75 61.50 8.73
CA LYS A 227 1.02 62.59 9.39
C LYS A 227 2.03 63.40 10.18
N LYS A 228 2.47 64.51 9.58
CA LYS A 228 3.15 65.60 10.28
C LYS A 228 2.15 66.17 11.29
N PRO A 229 2.51 66.38 12.57
CA PRO A 229 1.62 67.05 13.51
C PRO A 229 1.41 68.50 13.05
N ALA A 230 0.16 68.95 13.14
CA ALA A 230 -0.18 70.36 13.10
C ALA A 230 0.06 70.92 14.52
N GLU A 231 1.14 71.68 14.66
CA GLU A 231 1.41 72.70 15.67
C GLU A 231 1.92 73.87 14.81
N GLU A 232 1.42 75.11 14.85
CA GLU A 232 0.58 75.88 15.77
C GLU A 232 -0.08 76.98 14.92
#